data_AF-A0A916SHM1-F1
#
_entry.id   AF-A0A916SHM1-F1
#
_cell.length_a   1.000
_cell.length_b   1.000
_cell.length_c   1.000
_cell.angle_alpha   90.00
_cell.angle_beta   90.00
_cell.angle_gamma   90.00
#
_symmetry.space_group_name_H-M   'P 1'
#
loop_
_entity.id
_entity.type
_entity.pdbx_description
1 polymer ?
#
loop_
_entity_poly.entity_id
_entity_poly.type
_entity_poly.pdbx_seq_one_letter_code
_entity_poly.pdbx_strand_id
1 'polypeptide(L)'
;MIRTQTISTNQASIVAVAALDDLVIDLVKASHLRMSPAFLDWVADEATPLVERCVARAFNSPRFANSLHMGDPRIALARWVRHWVGPWIVANFDDLAAYLPEFANSRPSSLPAASPELPVRGQAPVWRRPRAWPHEGAVVASPV
;
A
#
# COMPACT_ATOMS: atom_id res chain seq x y z
N MET A 1 33.77 -7.31 -18.24
CA MET A 1 32.57 -7.97 -18.80
C MET A 1 31.54 -8.10 -17.69
N ILE A 2 30.68 -7.09 -17.50
CA ILE A 2 29.73 -7.06 -16.37
C ILE A 2 28.54 -7.92 -16.77
N ARG A 3 28.38 -9.08 -16.13
CA ARG A 3 27.19 -9.92 -16.29
C ARG A 3 26.00 -9.14 -15.73
N THR A 4 25.17 -8.57 -16.59
CA THR A 4 23.83 -8.08 -16.22
C THR A 4 23.01 -9.30 -15.84
N GLN A 5 23.07 -9.67 -14.57
CA GLN A 5 22.30 -10.78 -14.02
C GLN A 5 20.82 -10.38 -14.08
N THR A 6 20.07 -11.03 -14.97
CA THR A 6 18.63 -10.87 -15.09
C THR A 6 17.98 -11.39 -13.80
N ILE A 7 17.44 -10.47 -12.99
CA ILE A 7 16.74 -10.80 -11.76
C ILE A 7 15.51 -11.66 -12.07
N SER A 8 15.33 -12.77 -11.36
CA SER A 8 14.13 -13.61 -11.52
C SER A 8 12.92 -12.99 -10.85
N THR A 9 11.71 -13.45 -11.20
CA THR A 9 10.47 -12.99 -10.56
C THR A 9 10.51 -13.16 -9.04
N ASN A 10 10.98 -14.30 -8.55
CA ASN A 10 11.07 -14.55 -7.10
C ASN A 10 12.07 -13.60 -6.42
N GLN A 11 13.22 -13.34 -7.06
CA GLN A 11 14.18 -12.39 -6.52
C GLN A 11 13.63 -10.96 -6.50
N ALA A 12 12.91 -10.57 -7.55
CA ALA A 12 12.26 -9.27 -7.62
C ALA A 12 11.13 -9.12 -6.60
N SER A 13 10.37 -10.20 -6.32
CA SER A 13 9.38 -10.20 -5.25
C SER A 13 10.04 -9.98 -3.89
N ILE A 14 11.12 -10.70 -3.58
CA ILE A 14 11.88 -10.51 -2.33
C ILE A 14 12.39 -9.07 -2.20
N VAL A 15 12.99 -8.52 -3.28
CA VAL A 15 13.51 -7.15 -3.26
C VAL A 15 12.38 -6.12 -3.16
N ALA A 16 11.21 -6.38 -3.77
CA ALA A 16 10.05 -5.50 -3.66
C ALA A 16 9.44 -5.50 -2.26
N VAL A 17 9.37 -6.66 -1.59
CA VAL A 17 8.93 -6.75 -0.19
C VAL A 17 9.93 -6.03 0.73
N ALA A 18 11.24 -6.21 0.54
CA ALA A 18 12.24 -5.44 1.28
C ALA A 18 12.10 -3.92 1.07
N ALA A 19 11.76 -3.49 -0.14
CA ALA A 19 11.50 -2.07 -0.42
C ALA A 19 10.18 -1.56 0.20
N LEU A 20 9.18 -2.44 0.40
CA LEU A 20 7.99 -2.14 1.18
C LEU A 20 8.36 -1.95 2.65
N ASP A 21 9.19 -2.82 3.21
CA ASP A 21 9.68 -2.70 4.59
C ASP A 21 10.44 -1.37 4.79
N ASP A 22 11.33 -1.01 3.86
CA ASP A 22 12.03 0.28 3.89
C ASP A 22 11.06 1.48 3.87
N LEU A 23 10.02 1.42 3.03
CA LEU A 23 8.97 2.45 3.01
C LEU A 23 8.21 2.53 4.34
N VAL A 24 7.86 1.39 4.93
CA VAL A 24 7.17 1.33 6.23
C VAL A 24 8.07 1.89 7.33
N ILE A 25 9.36 1.55 7.33
CA ILE A 25 10.34 2.11 8.26
C ILE A 25 10.43 3.63 8.12
N ASP A 26 10.48 4.16 6.89
CA ASP A 26 10.49 5.60 6.63
C ASP A 26 9.23 6.28 7.21
N LEU A 27 8.05 5.69 6.99
CA LEU A 27 6.78 6.22 7.49
C LEU A 27 6.70 6.18 9.01
N VAL A 28 7.15 5.08 9.64
CA VAL A 28 7.21 4.94 11.10
C VAL A 28 8.14 5.98 11.72
N LYS A 29 9.29 6.25 11.08
CA LYS A 29 10.21 7.30 11.52
C LYS A 29 9.60 8.69 11.35
N ALA A 30 8.98 8.95 10.20
CA ALA A 30 8.37 10.23 9.88
C ALA A 30 7.19 10.56 10.81
N SER A 31 6.42 9.55 11.24
CA SER A 31 5.33 9.71 12.21
C SER A 31 5.79 9.77 13.67
N HIS A 32 7.10 9.89 13.93
CA HIS A 32 7.67 9.85 15.27
C HIS A 32 7.26 8.62 16.08
N LEU A 33 7.25 7.44 15.44
CA LEU A 33 6.84 6.16 16.02
C LEU A 33 5.36 6.09 16.43
N ARG A 34 4.54 7.06 16.01
CA ARG A 34 3.08 7.02 16.19
C ARG A 34 2.47 6.33 14.98
N MET A 35 2.38 5.00 15.03
CA MET A 35 1.67 4.21 14.03
C MET A 35 0.45 3.52 14.62
N SER A 36 -0.62 3.50 13.82
CA SER A 36 -1.78 2.69 14.12
C SER A 36 -1.42 1.21 14.00
N PRO A 37 -1.78 0.35 14.97
CA PRO A 37 -1.65 -1.10 14.83
C PRO A 37 -2.33 -1.62 13.56
N ALA A 38 -3.49 -1.05 13.21
CA ALA A 38 -4.23 -1.42 12.00
C ALA A 38 -3.46 -1.16 10.69
N PHE A 39 -2.52 -0.20 10.69
CA PHE A 39 -1.63 0.00 9.54
C PHE A 39 -0.62 -1.13 9.41
N LEU A 40 -0.02 -1.57 10.52
CA LEU A 40 0.95 -2.66 10.51
C LEU A 40 0.28 -4.00 10.16
N ASP A 41 -0.92 -4.24 10.68
CA ASP A 41 -1.72 -5.41 10.30
C ASP A 41 -2.04 -5.38 8.79
N TRP A 42 -2.46 -4.23 8.27
CA TRP A 42 -2.69 -4.06 6.83
C TRP A 42 -1.42 -4.27 5.97
N VAL A 43 -0.25 -3.84 6.44
CA VAL A 43 1.01 -4.08 5.72
C VAL A 43 1.28 -5.58 5.58
N ALA A 44 1.06 -6.34 6.65
CA ALA A 44 1.29 -7.78 6.66
C ALA A 44 0.24 -8.53 5.81
N ASP A 45 -1.04 -8.22 6.01
CA ASP A 45 -2.15 -8.99 5.44
C ASP A 45 -2.46 -8.61 3.99
N GLU A 46 -2.27 -7.35 3.60
CA GLU A 46 -2.74 -6.83 2.32
C GLU A 46 -1.62 -6.23 1.45
N ALA A 47 -0.76 -5.37 2.01
CA ALA A 47 0.26 -4.69 1.22
C ALA A 47 1.32 -5.65 0.68
N THR A 48 1.78 -6.60 1.51
CA THR A 48 2.78 -7.60 1.11
C THR A 48 2.25 -8.49 -0.03
N PRO A 49 1.08 -9.16 0.08
CA PRO A 49 0.51 -9.91 -1.04
C PRO A 49 0.15 -9.06 -2.26
N LEU A 50 -0.19 -7.77 -2.07
CA LEU A 50 -0.41 -6.85 -3.18
C LEU A 50 0.87 -6.61 -3.97
N VAL A 51 2.00 -6.35 -3.30
CA VAL A 51 3.30 -6.13 -3.95
C VAL A 51 3.73 -7.37 -4.73
N GLU A 52 3.64 -8.55 -4.14
CA GLU A 52 4.00 -9.81 -4.83
C GLU A 52 3.17 -10.04 -6.10
N ARG A 53 1.85 -9.82 -6.03
CA ARG A 53 0.96 -9.91 -7.21
C ARG A 53 1.29 -8.85 -8.26
N CYS A 54 1.63 -7.63 -7.84
CA CYS A 54 2.02 -6.56 -8.75
C CYS A 54 3.33 -6.89 -9.46
N VAL A 55 4.34 -7.42 -8.75
CA VAL A 55 5.58 -7.90 -9.36
C VAL A 55 5.29 -8.99 -10.38
N ALA A 56 4.57 -10.05 -9.99
CA ALA A 56 4.25 -11.16 -10.88
C ALA A 56 3.53 -10.70 -12.16
N ARG A 57 2.58 -9.77 -12.05
CA ARG A 57 1.87 -9.19 -13.21
C ARG A 57 2.78 -8.28 -14.04
N ALA A 58 3.57 -7.43 -13.39
CA ALA A 58 4.42 -6.44 -14.05
C ALA A 58 5.60 -7.08 -14.79
N PHE A 59 6.04 -8.29 -14.43
CA PHE A 59 7.11 -9.00 -15.15
C PHE A 59 6.80 -9.21 -16.64
N ASN A 60 5.52 -9.30 -17.03
CA ASN A 60 5.11 -9.39 -18.43
C ASN A 60 5.11 -8.03 -19.16
N SER A 61 5.35 -6.92 -18.45
CA SER A 61 5.37 -5.57 -19.02
C SER A 61 6.79 -5.18 -19.45
N PRO A 62 7.01 -4.82 -20.73
CA PRO A 62 8.30 -4.34 -21.20
C PRO A 62 8.80 -3.11 -20.42
N ARG A 63 7.89 -2.24 -19.96
CA ARG A 63 8.25 -1.04 -19.18
C ARG A 63 8.87 -1.41 -17.85
N PHE A 64 8.32 -2.41 -17.16
CA PHE A 64 8.83 -2.88 -15.89
C PHE A 64 10.17 -3.59 -16.08
N ALA A 65 10.27 -4.53 -17.03
CA ALA A 65 11.52 -5.22 -17.34
C ALA A 65 12.65 -4.24 -17.70
N ASN A 66 12.38 -3.27 -18.58
CA ASN A 66 13.35 -2.24 -18.95
C ASN A 66 13.81 -1.41 -17.75
N SER A 67 12.90 -1.10 -16.81
CA SER A 67 13.26 -0.33 -15.61
C SER A 67 14.22 -1.09 -14.68
N LEU A 68 14.15 -2.43 -14.65
CA LEU A 68 15.09 -3.26 -13.88
C LEU A 68 16.46 -3.38 -14.56
N HIS A 69 16.51 -3.23 -15.89
CA HIS A 69 17.75 -3.29 -16.65
C HIS A 69 18.53 -1.96 -16.70
N MET A 70 17.86 -0.82 -16.54
CA MET A 70 18.46 0.51 -16.69
C MET A 70 19.13 1.09 -15.43
N GLY A 71 19.54 0.26 -14.47
CA GLY A 71 20.25 0.72 -13.28
C GLY A 71 20.20 -0.27 -12.12
N ASP A 72 20.18 0.23 -10.90
CA ASP A 72 20.01 -0.60 -9.70
C ASP A 72 18.54 -1.09 -9.62
N PRO A 73 18.29 -2.41 -9.72
CA PRO A 73 16.95 -2.97 -9.66
C PRO A 73 16.26 -2.69 -8.31
N ARG A 74 17.02 -2.47 -7.22
CA ARG A 74 16.45 -2.13 -5.90
C ARG A 74 15.78 -0.77 -5.94
N ILE A 75 16.44 0.23 -6.53
CA ILE A 75 15.90 1.58 -6.67
C ILE A 75 14.68 1.55 -7.59
N ALA A 76 14.75 0.79 -8.69
CA ALA A 76 13.62 0.63 -9.60
C ALA A 76 12.41 0.00 -8.90
N LEU A 77 12.61 -1.09 -8.16
CA LEU A 77 11.55 -1.76 -7.41
C LEU A 77 10.98 -0.88 -6.29
N ALA A 78 11.81 -0.13 -5.56
CA ALA A 78 11.33 0.81 -4.55
C ALA A 78 10.39 1.88 -5.13
N ARG A 79 10.68 2.38 -6.34
CA ARG A 79 9.79 3.31 -7.05
C ARG A 79 8.47 2.65 -7.45
N TRP A 80 8.52 1.42 -7.96
CA TRP A 80 7.32 0.67 -8.31
C TRP A 80 6.46 0.35 -7.08
N VAL A 81 7.07 -0.08 -5.97
CA VAL A 81 6.39 -0.35 -4.71
C VAL A 81 5.71 0.92 -4.18
N ARG A 82 6.42 2.05 -4.13
CA ARG A 82 5.82 3.35 -3.78
C ARG A 82 4.63 3.69 -4.68
N HIS A 83 4.76 3.47 -5.99
CA HIS A 83 3.67 3.73 -6.94
C HIS A 83 2.46 2.80 -6.74
N TRP A 84 2.67 1.53 -6.39
CA TRP A 84 1.60 0.57 -6.17
C TRP A 84 0.91 0.76 -4.83
N VAL A 85 1.66 1.00 -3.76
CA VAL A 85 1.18 0.98 -2.37
C VAL A 85 0.80 2.39 -1.89
N GLY A 86 1.52 3.43 -2.32
CA GLY A 86 1.32 4.82 -1.88
C GLY A 86 -0.12 5.33 -1.97
N PRO A 87 -0.82 5.16 -3.12
CA PRO A 87 -2.22 5.54 -3.24
C PRO A 87 -3.16 4.81 -2.27
N TRP A 88 -2.86 3.55 -1.91
CA TRP A 88 -3.64 2.80 -0.93
C TRP A 88 -3.38 3.29 0.48
N ILE A 89 -2.15 3.68 0.80
CA ILE A 89 -1.81 4.25 2.11
C ILE A 89 -2.60 5.55 2.32
N VAL A 90 -2.50 6.48 1.36
CA VAL A 90 -3.21 7.77 1.43
C VAL A 90 -4.72 7.60 1.52
N ALA A 91 -5.29 6.59 0.86
CA ALA A 91 -6.74 6.37 0.84
C ALA A 91 -7.31 5.73 2.13
N ASN A 92 -6.49 4.99 2.88
CA ASN A 92 -6.93 4.24 4.07
C ASN A 92 -6.37 4.79 5.39
N PHE A 93 -5.30 5.58 5.35
CA PHE A 93 -4.58 6.10 6.51
C PHE A 93 -4.28 7.60 6.32
N ASP A 94 -5.30 8.44 6.52
CA ASP A 94 -5.23 9.89 6.29
C ASP A 94 -4.07 10.56 7.06
N ASP A 95 -3.76 10.08 8.27
CA ASP A 95 -2.64 10.56 9.10
C ASP A 95 -1.26 10.39 8.42
N LEU A 96 -1.15 9.47 7.48
CA LEU A 96 0.09 9.20 6.74
C LEU A 96 0.18 9.94 5.41
N ALA A 97 -0.92 10.54 4.95
CA ALA A 97 -0.95 11.28 3.69
C ALA A 97 0.02 12.47 3.69
N ALA A 98 0.24 13.10 4.86
CA ALA A 98 1.20 14.19 5.01
C ALA A 98 2.66 13.78 4.68
N TYR A 99 3.00 12.50 4.83
CA TYR A 99 4.32 11.95 4.54
C TYR A 99 4.45 11.40 3.11
N LEU A 100 3.36 11.41 2.34
CA LEU A 100 3.27 10.92 0.96
C LEU A 100 2.57 11.95 0.04
N PRO A 101 3.07 13.20 -0.02
CA PRO A 101 2.39 14.29 -0.73
C PRO A 101 2.22 14.01 -2.22
N GLU A 102 3.13 13.24 -2.83
CA GLU A 102 3.05 12.86 -4.24
C GLU A 102 1.81 12.00 -4.57
N PHE A 103 1.17 11.38 -3.57
CA PHE A 103 -0.01 10.53 -3.74
C PHE A 103 -1.30 11.16 -3.22
N ALA A 104 -1.28 12.40 -2.71
CA ALA A 104 -2.45 13.07 -2.13
C ALA A 104 -3.68 13.12 -3.05
N ASN A 105 -3.46 13.21 -4.37
CA ASN A 105 -4.52 13.23 -5.39
C ASN A 105 -4.63 11.93 -6.18
N SER A 106 -3.85 10.91 -5.83
CA SER A 106 -3.82 9.64 -6.55
C SER A 106 -4.95 8.73 -6.07
N ARG A 107 -5.75 8.21 -7.00
CA ARG A 107 -6.69 7.14 -6.68
C ARG A 107 -5.93 5.80 -6.64
N PRO A 108 -6.19 4.93 -5.66
CA PRO A 108 -5.72 3.55 -5.74
C PRO A 108 -6.24 2.97 -7.04
N SER A 109 -5.31 2.57 -7.91
CA SER A 109 -5.69 1.85 -9.13
C SER A 109 -6.40 0.59 -8.68
N SER A 110 -7.65 0.41 -9.12
CA SER A 110 -8.40 -0.81 -8.92
C SER A 110 -7.67 -1.93 -9.66
N LEU A 111 -6.71 -2.56 -8.99
CA LEU A 111 -6.36 -3.92 -9.29
C LEU A 111 -7.68 -4.68 -9.15
N PRO A 112 -8.18 -5.37 -10.19
CA PRO A 112 -9.32 -6.24 -10.00
C PRO A 112 -8.93 -7.16 -8.86
N ALA A 113 -9.67 -7.08 -7.75
CA ALA A 113 -9.58 -8.02 -6.67
C ALA A 113 -9.52 -9.39 -7.32
N ALA A 114 -8.51 -10.19 -6.98
CA ALA A 114 -8.53 -11.59 -7.34
C ALA A 114 -9.91 -12.09 -6.89
N SER A 115 -10.79 -12.41 -7.84
CA SER A 115 -12.03 -13.08 -7.53
C SER A 115 -11.64 -14.31 -6.72
N PRO A 116 -12.04 -14.45 -5.46
CA PRO A 116 -12.08 -15.77 -4.89
C PRO A 116 -13.23 -16.46 -5.64
N GLU A 117 -12.92 -17.40 -6.52
CA GLU A 117 -13.88 -18.45 -6.81
C GLU A 117 -14.21 -19.14 -5.48
N LEU A 118 -15.30 -18.70 -4.86
CA LEU A 118 -16.06 -19.50 -3.92
C LEU A 118 -17.52 -19.42 -4.36
N PRO A 119 -18.14 -20.53 -4.78
CA PRO A 119 -19.58 -20.60 -4.81
C PRO A 119 -20.03 -20.96 -3.40
N VAL A 120 -20.25 -19.97 -2.52
CA VAL A 120 -21.26 -20.11 -1.45
C VAL A 120 -21.61 -18.74 -0.84
N ARG A 121 -22.76 -18.26 -1.30
CA ARG A 121 -23.79 -17.50 -0.58
C ARG A 121 -23.40 -16.83 0.76
N GLY A 122 -23.11 -15.53 0.66
CA GLY A 122 -23.53 -14.55 1.67
C GLY A 122 -22.48 -14.08 2.67
N GLN A 123 -21.68 -13.09 2.28
CA GLN A 123 -21.40 -11.84 3.04
C GLN A 123 -20.19 -11.13 2.42
N ALA A 124 -20.36 -9.86 2.06
CA ALA A 124 -19.27 -8.99 1.62
C ALA A 124 -18.55 -8.38 2.84
N PRO A 125 -17.21 -8.28 2.86
CA PRO A 125 -16.52 -7.48 3.87
C PRO A 125 -16.69 -6.00 3.49
N VAL A 126 -17.74 -5.37 4.04
CA VAL A 126 -17.88 -3.92 4.10
C VAL A 126 -17.01 -3.46 5.27
N TRP A 127 -15.78 -3.02 5.00
CA TRP A 127 -15.08 -2.14 5.92
C TRP A 127 -15.81 -0.81 5.93
N ARG A 128 -16.82 -0.69 6.82
CA ARG A 128 -17.46 0.59 7.09
C ARG A 128 -16.41 1.49 7.73
N ARG A 129 -16.14 2.63 7.10
CA ARG A 129 -15.47 3.78 7.72
C ARG A 129 -16.03 3.99 9.14
N PRO A 130 -15.21 4.24 10.17
CA PRO A 130 -15.72 4.79 11.41
C PRO A 130 -16.34 6.15 11.08
N ARG A 131 -17.66 6.25 11.25
CA ARG A 131 -18.42 7.47 11.09
C ARG A 131 -17.93 8.48 12.15
N ALA A 132 -17.70 9.71 11.70
CA ALA A 132 -17.34 10.87 12.49
C ALA A 132 -18.11 10.97 13.82
N TRP A 133 -17.38 11.34 14.88
CA TRP A 133 -17.94 11.76 16.16
C TRP A 133 -18.58 13.15 15.99
N PRO A 134 -19.86 13.36 16.31
CA PRO A 134 -20.39 14.71 16.46
C PRO A 134 -20.02 15.23 17.85
N HIS A 135 -19.14 16.24 17.87
CA HIS A 135 -19.17 17.25 18.91
C HIS A 135 -20.42 18.10 18.69
N GLU A 136 -21.50 17.86 19.45
CA GLU A 136 -22.54 18.87 19.62
C GLU A 136 -22.92 18.96 21.09
N GLY A 137 -22.56 20.09 21.70
CA GLY A 137 -23.17 20.55 22.92
C GLY A 137 -24.63 20.87 22.66
N ALA A 138 -25.50 20.39 23.55
CA ALA A 138 -26.86 20.88 23.66
C ALA A 138 -27.18 21.09 25.13
N VAL A 139 -27.26 22.37 25.46
CA VAL A 139 -27.82 22.96 26.68
C VAL A 139 -29.22 22.38 26.90
N VAL A 140 -29.49 21.81 28.09
CA VAL A 140 -30.85 21.62 28.58
C VAL A 140 -31.04 22.49 29.81
N ALA A 141 -31.86 23.51 29.60
CA ALA A 141 -32.38 24.41 30.58
C ALA A 141 -33.36 23.69 31.53
N SER A 142 -33.32 24.05 32.81
CA SER A 142 -34.49 23.94 33.70
C SER A 142 -35.63 24.79 33.15
N PRO A 143 -36.89 24.44 33.48
CA PRO A 143 -37.55 25.29 34.46
C PRO A 143 -38.50 24.56 35.43
N VAL A 144 -38.52 25.13 36.65
CA VAL A 144 -39.60 25.33 37.65
C VAL A 144 -40.41 24.12 38.10
#